data_AF-A0A7J6DVX1-F1
#
_entry.id   AF-A0A7J6DVX1-F1
#
_cell.length_a   1.000
_cell.length_b   1.000
_cell.length_c   1.000
_cell.angle_alpha   90.00
_cell.angle_beta   90.00
_cell.angle_gamma   90.00
#
_symmetry.space_group_name_H-M   'P 1'
#
loop_
_entity.id
_entity.type
_entity.pdbx_description
1 polymer ?
#
loop_
_entity_poly.entity_id
_entity_poly.type
_entity_poly.pdbx_seq_one_letter_code
_entity_poly.pdbx_strand_id
1 'polypeptide(L)'
;MWRCVSRGLRVPSSSSSSKRSVVNDTLRSHISRFFSSESSTGRSSYTVVDHTYDAVVVGAGGAGLRAAIGLSEHGFNTACITKLFPTRSHTVAAQGGINAALGNMTEDDWRWHMYDTVKGSDWLGDQDAIQYMCREAPKAVIELENYGLPFSRTEEGKIYQRAFGGQSLNFGKGGQAYRCACAADRTGHALLHTLYGQAMKHNTQFFVEYFALDLIMNSDGTCQGVVALNMDDGTLHRFRAASTILATGVLHFLLLWVMAGHIFQQPQLIPVPEDGNAMVSRAGLPLQDLEFVQFHPTGIYGAGCLITEGSRGEGGILRNSEGERFMERYAPTAKDLASRDVVSRSMTMEIREGRGVERNFELLNCNRTFEGPYLSPLESLTPDVLKERLPGISETAAIFAGVDVTKEPIPVLPTVHYNMGGIPTNYHGEVGKSTQRINSCNWL
;
A
#
# COMPACT_ATOMS: atom_id res chain seq x y z
N MET A 1 -1.56 26.05 2.29
CA MET A 1 -2.04 27.41 2.66
C MET A 1 -3.33 27.67 1.87
N TRP A 2 -4.51 27.52 2.48
CA TRP A 2 -5.81 27.58 1.77
C TRP A 2 -6.62 28.79 2.22
N ARG A 3 -7.15 29.57 1.27
CA ARG A 3 -8.09 30.68 1.50
C ARG A 3 -9.52 30.19 1.22
N CYS A 4 -10.36 30.30 2.24
CA CYS A 4 -11.79 29.99 2.20
C CYS A 4 -12.57 31.07 1.44
N VAL A 5 -13.46 30.67 0.53
CA VAL A 5 -14.52 31.54 -0.03
C VAL A 5 -15.86 30.85 0.20
N SER A 6 -16.60 31.37 1.18
CA SER A 6 -17.94 30.93 1.54
C SER A 6 -19.01 31.60 0.68
N ARG A 7 -19.95 30.81 0.14
CA ARG A 7 -21.32 31.18 -0.27
C ARG A 7 -22.14 29.89 -0.18
N GLY A 8 -23.33 29.78 0.39
CA GLY A 8 -24.36 30.74 0.77
C GLY A 8 -25.68 30.01 0.55
N LEU A 9 -26.36 29.64 1.64
CA LEU A 9 -27.60 28.85 1.67
C LEU A 9 -28.70 29.42 0.75
N ARG A 10 -29.37 28.54 -0.01
CA ARG A 10 -30.74 28.77 -0.51
C ARG A 10 -31.58 27.50 -0.40
N VAL A 11 -32.64 27.59 0.40
CA VAL A 11 -33.76 26.66 0.45
C VAL A 11 -34.75 27.03 -0.65
N PRO A 12 -35.43 26.06 -1.28
CA PRO A 12 -36.84 26.27 -1.56
C PRO A 12 -37.74 25.12 -1.07
N SER A 13 -38.93 25.57 -0.70
CA SER A 13 -40.07 24.92 -0.08
C SER A 13 -40.82 23.92 -0.97
N SER A 14 -41.54 23.04 -0.27
CA SER A 14 -42.55 22.07 -0.68
C SER A 14 -43.53 22.49 -1.79
N SER A 15 -43.93 21.51 -2.61
CA SER A 15 -45.36 21.31 -2.93
C SER A 15 -45.66 19.85 -3.29
N SER A 16 -46.75 19.35 -2.72
CA SER A 16 -47.31 18.02 -2.90
C SER A 16 -48.18 17.95 -4.16
N SER A 17 -48.18 16.82 -4.86
CA SER A 17 -49.38 16.39 -5.59
C SER A 17 -49.44 14.86 -5.68
N SER A 18 -50.55 14.33 -5.19
CA SER A 18 -50.93 12.93 -5.19
C SER A 18 -51.49 12.51 -6.55
N LYS A 19 -51.05 11.38 -7.10
CA LYS A 19 -51.89 10.54 -7.97
C LYS A 19 -51.68 9.07 -7.66
N ARG A 20 -52.77 8.44 -7.20
CA ARG A 20 -52.96 6.99 -7.13
C ARG A 20 -53.07 6.42 -8.55
N SER A 21 -52.44 5.28 -8.79
CA SER A 21 -52.92 4.28 -9.74
C SER A 21 -52.76 2.90 -9.12
N VAL A 22 -53.82 2.11 -9.25
CA VAL A 22 -54.06 0.81 -8.63
C VAL A 22 -53.77 -0.29 -9.67
N VAL A 23 -53.37 -1.47 -9.17
CA VAL A 23 -53.45 -2.82 -9.76
C VAL A 23 -52.32 -3.25 -10.70
N ASN A 24 -51.43 -4.12 -10.20
CA ASN A 24 -51.34 -5.51 -10.66
C ASN A 24 -50.52 -6.35 -9.66
N ASP A 25 -51.23 -6.91 -8.68
CA ASP A 25 -50.82 -8.09 -7.92
C ASP A 25 -50.91 -9.31 -8.83
N THR A 26 -49.78 -9.96 -9.14
CA THR A 26 -49.66 -11.42 -9.36
C THR A 26 -48.22 -11.78 -9.74
N LEU A 27 -47.31 -11.82 -8.77
CA LEU A 27 -46.06 -12.61 -8.82
C LEU A 27 -45.39 -12.63 -7.44
N ARG A 28 -46.14 -13.11 -6.44
CA ARG A 28 -45.60 -13.54 -5.14
C ARG A 28 -46.30 -14.81 -4.69
N SER A 29 -45.75 -15.95 -5.05
CA SER A 29 -45.81 -17.13 -4.20
C SER A 29 -44.62 -18.02 -4.54
N HIS A 30 -43.71 -18.18 -3.58
CA HIS A 30 -42.71 -19.26 -3.42
C HIS A 30 -41.31 -18.86 -2.92
N ILE A 31 -41.13 -17.70 -2.25
CA ILE A 31 -39.94 -17.48 -1.39
C ILE A 31 -40.33 -16.67 -0.14
N SER A 32 -41.15 -17.26 0.73
CA SER A 32 -41.41 -16.68 2.06
C SER A 32 -41.76 -17.78 3.06
N ARG A 33 -40.79 -18.65 3.35
CA ARG A 33 -40.79 -19.48 4.55
C ARG A 33 -39.36 -19.59 5.03
N PHE A 34 -39.07 -18.83 6.07
CA PHE A 34 -37.99 -18.95 7.07
C PHE A 34 -37.59 -17.53 7.46
N PHE A 35 -38.36 -16.94 8.37
CA PHE A 35 -38.00 -15.90 9.36
C PHE A 35 -39.32 -15.38 9.92
N SER A 36 -39.98 -16.22 10.71
CA SER A 36 -40.99 -15.77 11.66
C SER A 36 -40.46 -16.11 13.04
N SER A 37 -39.67 -15.20 13.60
CA SER A 37 -39.48 -15.14 15.05
C SER A 37 -40.13 -13.84 15.51
N GLU A 38 -41.15 -14.02 16.33
CA GLU A 38 -41.98 -12.97 16.90
C GLU A 38 -41.15 -11.88 17.59
N SER A 39 -41.59 -10.64 17.39
CA SER A 39 -41.03 -9.47 18.05
C SER A 39 -41.40 -9.46 19.54
N SER A 40 -40.43 -9.71 20.41
CA SER A 40 -40.52 -9.37 21.82
C SER A 40 -39.69 -8.12 22.11
N THR A 41 -40.36 -6.98 22.33
CA THR A 41 -39.89 -5.85 23.15
C THR A 41 -38.42 -5.41 23.00
N GLY A 42 -38.11 -4.71 21.92
CA GLY A 42 -37.49 -3.37 21.93
C GLY A 42 -36.16 -3.10 22.65
N ARG A 43 -35.32 -4.09 22.96
CA ARG A 43 -33.90 -3.84 23.24
C ARG A 43 -33.10 -4.03 21.95
N SER A 44 -32.44 -2.97 21.49
CA SER A 44 -31.41 -3.07 20.44
C SER A 44 -30.45 -4.19 20.83
N SER A 45 -30.22 -5.16 19.94
CA SER A 45 -29.31 -6.29 20.18
C SER A 45 -27.86 -5.83 20.37
N TYR A 46 -27.54 -4.58 20.00
CA TYR A 46 -26.23 -3.96 20.15
C TYR A 46 -26.34 -2.61 20.87
N THR A 47 -25.42 -2.35 21.80
CA THR A 47 -25.19 -1.01 22.34
C THR A 47 -24.48 -0.16 21.29
N VAL A 48 -25.02 1.03 20.99
CA VAL A 48 -24.43 1.97 20.03
C VAL A 48 -23.90 3.20 20.77
N VAL A 49 -22.63 3.53 20.55
CA VAL A 49 -21.96 4.72 21.11
C VAL A 49 -21.73 5.74 20.00
N ASP A 50 -22.16 6.98 20.22
CA ASP A 50 -22.03 8.07 19.25
C ASP A 50 -20.84 8.98 19.58
N HIS A 51 -20.04 9.26 18.55
CA HIS A 51 -18.90 10.16 18.61
C HIS A 51 -19.05 11.29 17.60
N THR A 52 -18.48 12.45 17.91
CA THR A 52 -18.45 13.60 16.99
C THR A 52 -17.05 14.20 16.97
N TYR A 53 -16.47 14.26 15.78
CA TYR A 53 -15.13 14.77 15.50
C TYR A 53 -15.16 15.73 14.31
N ASP A 54 -14.12 16.53 14.13
CA ASP A 54 -13.99 17.34 12.91
C ASP A 54 -13.62 16.44 11.73
N ALA A 55 -12.68 15.52 11.97
CA ALA A 55 -12.21 14.54 11.00
C ALA A 55 -12.04 13.14 11.61
N VAL A 56 -12.34 12.12 10.81
CA VAL A 56 -12.09 10.71 11.14
C VAL A 56 -11.13 10.12 10.12
N VAL A 57 -10.06 9.50 10.59
CA VAL A 57 -9.09 8.75 9.78
C VAL A 57 -9.27 7.27 10.06
N VAL A 58 -9.51 6.47 9.01
CA VAL A 58 -9.67 5.02 9.12
C VAL A 58 -8.41 4.34 8.59
N GLY A 59 -7.61 3.80 9.50
CA GLY A 59 -6.33 3.17 9.26
C GLY A 59 -5.19 3.95 9.91
N ALA A 60 -4.25 3.24 10.54
CA ALA A 60 -3.10 3.82 11.24
C ALA A 60 -1.75 3.31 10.67
N GLY A 61 -1.70 3.08 9.35
CA GLY A 61 -0.44 2.93 8.61
C GLY A 61 0.25 4.27 8.36
N GLY A 62 1.28 4.28 7.51
CA GLY A 62 2.03 5.51 7.23
C GLY A 62 1.17 6.68 6.74
N ALA A 63 0.25 6.43 5.80
CA ALA A 63 -0.67 7.45 5.28
C ALA A 63 -1.63 7.97 6.37
N GLY A 64 -2.28 7.05 7.09
CA GLY A 64 -3.26 7.41 8.13
C GLY A 64 -2.64 8.18 9.30
N LEU A 65 -1.47 7.74 9.78
CA LEU A 65 -0.74 8.46 10.83
C LEU A 65 -0.31 9.85 10.36
N ARG A 66 0.23 9.99 9.15
CA ARG A 66 0.65 11.30 8.63
C ARG A 66 -0.54 12.25 8.45
N ALA A 67 -1.69 11.74 8.00
CA ALA A 67 -2.93 12.51 7.91
C ALA A 67 -3.42 12.96 9.29
N ALA A 68 -3.46 12.05 10.27
CA ALA A 68 -3.88 12.34 11.63
C ALA A 68 -2.97 13.38 12.33
N ILE A 69 -1.64 13.26 12.16
CA ILE A 69 -0.67 14.27 12.60
C ILE A 69 -0.99 15.62 11.97
N GLY A 70 -1.11 15.67 10.63
CA GLY A 70 -1.35 16.93 9.92
C GLY A 70 -2.65 17.61 10.35
N LEU A 71 -3.74 16.86 10.52
CA LEU A 71 -5.01 17.39 11.02
C LEU A 71 -4.87 17.93 12.44
N SER A 72 -4.19 17.18 13.32
CA SER A 72 -4.03 17.58 14.72
C SER A 72 -3.08 18.78 14.89
N GLU A 73 -2.03 18.89 14.07
CA GLU A 73 -1.13 20.06 14.00
C GLU A 73 -1.88 21.34 13.62
N HIS A 74 -2.94 21.22 12.81
CA HIS A 74 -3.79 22.34 12.41
C HIS A 74 -4.98 22.58 13.35
N GLY A 75 -5.05 21.85 14.48
CA GLY A 75 -6.04 22.06 15.53
C GLY A 75 -7.39 21.37 15.34
N PHE A 76 -7.51 20.46 14.37
CA PHE A 76 -8.75 19.69 14.16
C PHE A 76 -8.88 18.56 15.19
N ASN A 77 -10.06 18.44 15.80
CA ASN A 77 -10.37 17.31 16.68
C ASN A 77 -10.51 16.04 15.84
N THR A 78 -9.50 15.17 15.92
CA THR A 78 -9.32 14.07 14.98
C THR A 78 -9.38 12.71 15.69
N ALA A 79 -10.22 11.81 15.19
CA ALA A 79 -10.22 10.41 15.58
C ALA A 79 -9.45 9.56 14.57
N CYS A 80 -8.56 8.68 15.04
CA CYS A 80 -7.86 7.69 14.22
C CYS A 80 -8.34 6.29 14.62
N ILE A 81 -9.11 5.65 13.75
CA ILE A 81 -9.70 4.32 13.94
C ILE A 81 -8.80 3.30 13.28
N THR A 82 -8.42 2.25 13.98
CA THR A 82 -7.57 1.19 13.41
C THR A 82 -7.90 -0.17 13.98
N LYS A 83 -8.02 -1.18 13.12
CA LYS A 83 -8.28 -2.58 13.52
C LYS A 83 -7.06 -3.29 14.10
N LEU A 84 -5.87 -2.70 13.96
CA LEU A 84 -4.61 -3.18 14.53
C LEU A 84 -4.02 -2.11 15.42
N PHE A 85 -3.18 -2.50 16.37
CA PHE A 85 -2.25 -1.55 16.98
C PHE A 85 -1.42 -0.84 15.88
N PRO A 86 -1.27 0.50 15.89
CA PRO A 86 -0.73 1.26 14.75
C PRO A 86 0.57 0.71 14.16
N THR A 87 1.55 0.33 15.00
CA THR A 87 2.86 -0.18 14.54
C THR A 87 2.83 -1.61 14.00
N ARG A 88 1.65 -2.27 13.99
CA ARG A 88 1.42 -3.57 13.35
C ARG A 88 0.86 -3.43 11.93
N SER A 89 0.63 -2.21 11.46
CA SER A 89 0.22 -1.95 10.07
C SER A 89 1.28 -2.39 9.07
N HIS A 90 0.87 -2.84 7.87
CA HIS A 90 1.78 -3.40 6.86
C HIS A 90 2.93 -2.43 6.45
N THR A 91 2.77 -1.12 6.60
CA THR A 91 3.87 -0.16 6.43
C THR A 91 5.14 -0.58 7.18
N VAL A 92 5.04 -1.27 8.33
CA VAL A 92 6.18 -1.75 9.11
C VAL A 92 7.09 -2.71 8.34
N ALA A 93 6.53 -3.45 7.37
CA ALA A 93 7.24 -4.46 6.59
C ALA A 93 7.87 -3.89 5.31
N ALA A 94 7.72 -2.59 5.01
CA ALA A 94 8.40 -1.99 3.88
C ALA A 94 9.92 -1.92 4.14
N GLN A 95 10.73 -2.29 3.14
CA GLN A 95 12.17 -2.48 3.31
C GLN A 95 12.97 -1.40 2.57
N GLY A 96 12.87 -1.39 1.24
CA GLY A 96 13.84 -0.76 0.34
C GLY A 96 14.10 0.73 0.50
N GLY A 97 13.08 1.53 0.81
CA GLY A 97 13.24 2.96 1.01
C GLY A 97 12.07 3.81 0.55
N ILE A 98 12.30 5.12 0.48
CA ILE A 98 11.38 6.16 0.00
C ILE A 98 12.11 7.05 -1.02
N ASN A 99 11.50 7.29 -2.17
CA ASN A 99 12.14 8.06 -3.24
C ASN A 99 11.98 9.57 -3.03
N ALA A 100 13.10 10.29 -3.09
CA ALA A 100 13.12 11.75 -3.14
C ALA A 100 14.37 12.23 -3.85
N ALA A 101 14.23 13.19 -4.76
CA ALA A 101 15.36 13.82 -5.44
C ALA A 101 16.08 14.81 -4.50
N LEU A 102 16.77 14.27 -3.48
CA LEU A 102 17.56 15.03 -2.51
C LEU A 102 18.92 15.45 -3.08
N GLY A 103 19.43 14.70 -4.05
CA GLY A 103 20.74 14.95 -4.67
C GLY A 103 21.91 14.65 -3.72
N ASN A 104 21.76 13.72 -2.78
CA ASN A 104 22.80 13.44 -1.77
C ASN A 104 23.91 12.51 -2.26
N MET A 105 23.64 11.72 -3.30
CA MET A 105 24.61 10.76 -3.87
C MET A 105 25.17 11.26 -5.21
N THR A 106 24.31 11.82 -6.04
CA THR A 106 24.61 12.43 -7.33
C THR A 106 23.70 13.64 -7.51
N GLU A 107 23.97 14.52 -8.47
CA GLU A 107 22.99 15.50 -8.92
C GLU A 107 21.68 14.79 -9.27
N ASP A 108 20.55 15.37 -8.85
CA ASP A 108 19.22 14.83 -9.13
C ASP A 108 18.20 15.96 -9.30
N ASP A 109 17.09 15.63 -9.95
CA ASP A 109 16.01 16.56 -10.23
C ASP A 109 14.66 15.87 -10.05
N TRP A 110 13.73 16.52 -9.33
CA TRP A 110 12.38 15.98 -9.15
C TRP A 110 11.65 15.76 -10.48
N ARG A 111 12.02 16.48 -11.55
CA ARG A 111 11.50 16.31 -12.90
C ARG A 111 11.98 15.00 -13.56
N TRP A 112 13.17 14.53 -13.21
CA TRP A 112 13.66 13.22 -13.66
C TRP A 112 12.92 12.11 -12.92
N HIS A 113 12.68 12.29 -11.61
CA HIS A 113 11.81 11.40 -10.85
C HIS A 113 10.39 11.35 -11.44
N MET A 114 9.80 12.51 -11.79
CA MET A 114 8.50 12.57 -12.47
C MET A 114 8.49 11.81 -13.79
N TYR A 115 9.52 11.98 -14.63
CA TYR A 115 9.64 11.25 -15.89
C TYR A 115 9.68 9.74 -15.68
N ASP A 116 10.49 9.27 -14.73
CA ASP A 116 10.59 7.85 -14.39
C ASP A 116 9.24 7.31 -13.90
N THR A 117 8.50 8.08 -13.10
CA THR A 117 7.17 7.69 -12.60
C THR A 117 6.11 7.66 -13.71
N VAL A 118 6.08 8.65 -14.61
CA VAL A 118 5.15 8.66 -15.76
C VAL A 118 5.43 7.51 -16.72
N LYS A 119 6.71 7.25 -17.01
CA LYS A 119 7.11 6.09 -17.81
C LYS A 119 6.79 4.77 -17.11
N GLY A 120 7.07 4.69 -15.81
CA GLY A 120 6.86 3.49 -15.00
C GLY A 120 5.38 3.14 -14.76
N SER A 121 4.48 4.13 -14.84
CA SER A 121 3.04 3.91 -14.83
C SER A 121 2.47 3.52 -16.21
N ASP A 122 3.34 3.32 -17.20
CA ASP A 122 2.98 3.04 -18.60
C ASP A 122 1.98 4.08 -19.15
N TRP A 123 2.22 5.36 -18.82
CA TRP A 123 1.38 6.52 -19.17
C TRP A 123 -0.07 6.48 -18.68
N LEU A 124 -0.44 5.50 -17.83
CA LEU A 124 -1.77 5.45 -17.22
C LEU A 124 -1.90 6.41 -16.03
N GLY A 125 -0.79 6.71 -15.34
CA GLY A 125 -0.82 7.55 -14.15
C GLY A 125 -1.10 9.04 -14.45
N ASP A 126 -1.95 9.65 -13.63
CA ASP A 126 -2.32 11.06 -13.73
C ASP A 126 -1.12 11.98 -13.43
N GLN A 127 -0.71 12.78 -14.42
CA GLN A 127 0.55 13.51 -14.37
C GLN A 127 0.54 14.70 -13.40
N ASP A 128 -0.63 15.26 -13.08
CA ASP A 128 -0.78 16.31 -12.06
C ASP A 128 -0.50 15.77 -10.66
N ALA A 129 -1.03 14.58 -10.33
CA ALA A 129 -0.76 13.87 -9.09
C ALA A 129 0.72 13.43 -9.01
N ILE A 130 1.28 12.88 -10.09
CA ILE A 130 2.70 12.51 -10.16
C ILE A 130 3.60 13.74 -10.00
N GLN A 131 3.27 14.85 -10.66
CA GLN A 131 4.02 16.11 -10.53
C GLN A 131 4.03 16.57 -9.07
N TYR A 132 2.87 16.60 -8.40
CA TYR A 132 2.76 17.00 -7.00
C TYR A 132 3.62 16.09 -6.11
N MET A 133 3.47 14.77 -6.26
CA MET A 133 4.22 13.78 -5.48
C MET A 133 5.73 13.95 -5.63
N CYS A 134 6.25 13.97 -6.86
CA CYS A 134 7.69 14.04 -7.10
C CYS A 134 8.30 15.38 -6.64
N ARG A 135 7.57 16.49 -6.83
CA ARG A 135 8.01 17.83 -6.41
C ARG A 135 8.05 17.98 -4.89
N GLU A 136 7.09 17.41 -4.17
CA GLU A 136 7.02 17.52 -2.71
C GLU A 136 7.85 16.45 -1.98
N ALA A 137 8.24 15.37 -2.65
CA ALA A 137 9.02 14.28 -2.06
C ALA A 137 10.28 14.72 -1.29
N PRO A 138 11.14 15.64 -1.78
CA PRO A 138 12.29 16.12 -1.01
C PRO A 138 11.89 16.73 0.35
N LYS A 139 10.85 17.57 0.38
CA LYS A 139 10.38 18.21 1.61
C LYS A 139 9.78 17.19 2.57
N ALA A 140 9.00 16.24 2.06
CA ALA A 140 8.40 15.18 2.86
C ALA A 140 9.44 14.26 3.50
N VAL A 141 10.51 13.89 2.78
CA VAL A 141 11.59 13.08 3.35
C VAL A 141 12.41 13.85 4.39
N ILE A 142 12.66 15.13 4.17
CA ILE A 142 13.32 16.00 5.16
C ILE A 142 12.44 16.17 6.41
N GLU A 143 11.12 16.30 6.25
CA GLU A 143 10.17 16.34 7.37
C GLU A 143 10.27 15.06 8.22
N LEU A 144 10.32 13.89 7.59
CA LEU A 144 10.50 12.61 8.30
C LEU A 144 11.84 12.55 9.04
N GLU A 145 12.91 13.07 8.44
CA GLU A 145 14.22 13.14 9.11
C GLU A 145 14.19 14.06 10.33
N ASN A 146 13.57 15.24 10.21
CA ASN A 146 13.35 16.18 11.31
C ASN A 146 12.44 15.60 12.40
N TYR A 147 11.52 14.71 12.06
CA TYR A 147 10.75 13.93 13.02
C TYR A 147 11.58 12.85 13.75
N GLY A 148 12.82 12.63 13.33
CA GLY A 148 13.76 11.69 13.94
C GLY A 148 13.79 10.32 13.27
N LEU A 149 13.38 10.21 12.00
CA LEU A 149 13.54 8.96 11.24
C LEU A 149 15.04 8.66 11.08
N PRO A 150 15.53 7.50 11.58
CA PRO A 150 16.95 7.16 11.57
C PRO A 150 17.41 6.68 10.19
N PHE A 151 17.43 7.57 9.20
CA PHE A 151 18.01 7.27 7.90
C PHE A 151 19.49 6.87 8.02
N SER A 152 19.90 5.92 7.18
CA SER A 152 21.33 5.64 6.95
C SER A 152 22.01 6.91 6.43
N ARG A 153 23.32 7.05 6.70
CA ARG A 153 24.06 8.28 6.41
C ARG A 153 25.16 8.07 5.36
N THR A 154 25.46 9.12 4.62
CA THR A 154 26.69 9.25 3.83
C THR A 154 27.85 9.69 4.73
N GLU A 155 29.07 9.67 4.21
CA GLU A 155 30.26 10.19 4.91
C GLU A 155 30.12 11.67 5.30
N GLU A 156 29.36 12.44 4.52
CA GLU A 156 29.05 13.86 4.78
C GLU A 156 27.94 14.07 5.82
N GLY A 157 27.38 12.99 6.39
CA GLY A 157 26.27 13.06 7.35
C GLY A 157 24.89 13.31 6.72
N LYS A 158 24.78 13.32 5.38
CA LYS A 158 23.51 13.43 4.66
C LYS A 158 22.76 12.10 4.65
N ILE A 159 21.47 12.14 4.28
CA ILE A 159 20.66 10.92 4.09
C ILE A 159 21.24 10.11 2.93
N TYR A 160 21.64 8.87 3.19
CA TYR A 160 22.09 7.94 2.17
C TYR A 160 20.93 7.52 1.26
N GLN A 161 21.22 7.41 -0.04
CA GLN A 161 20.27 6.97 -1.05
C GLN A 161 20.88 5.83 -1.87
N ARG A 162 20.08 4.79 -2.16
CA ARG A 162 20.49 3.65 -2.99
C ARG A 162 19.85 3.70 -4.37
N ALA A 163 20.38 2.91 -5.30
CA ALA A 163 19.73 2.64 -6.57
C ALA A 163 18.46 1.80 -6.36
N PHE A 164 17.50 1.96 -7.26
CA PHE A 164 16.25 1.20 -7.26
C PHE A 164 15.75 1.04 -8.70
N GLY A 165 14.81 0.12 -8.92
CA GLY A 165 14.31 -0.19 -10.25
C GLY A 165 13.63 0.99 -10.92
N GLY A 166 13.86 1.15 -12.23
CA GLY A 166 13.21 2.17 -13.06
C GLY A 166 13.65 3.61 -12.78
N GLN A 167 14.77 3.83 -12.09
CA GLN A 167 15.26 5.17 -11.76
C GLN A 167 16.40 5.62 -12.68
N SER A 168 16.27 6.79 -13.29
CA SER A 168 17.25 7.32 -14.23
C SER A 168 17.53 8.81 -14.04
N LEU A 169 18.70 9.25 -14.50
CA LEU A 169 19.06 10.67 -14.60
C LEU A 169 18.73 11.21 -15.99
N ASN A 170 18.61 12.53 -16.13
CA ASN A 170 18.42 13.23 -17.42
C ASN A 170 17.31 12.63 -18.31
N PHE A 171 16.11 12.42 -17.75
CA PHE A 171 14.95 11.89 -18.50
C PHE A 171 15.25 10.56 -19.23
N GLY A 172 15.89 9.60 -18.54
CA GLY A 172 16.23 8.29 -19.12
C GLY A 172 17.57 8.22 -19.86
N LYS A 173 18.31 9.32 -19.99
CA LYS A 173 19.52 9.40 -20.80
C LYS A 173 20.82 9.46 -19.99
N GLY A 174 20.73 9.72 -18.69
CA GLY A 174 21.87 9.98 -17.81
C GLY A 174 22.35 8.78 -16.99
N GLY A 175 21.86 7.56 -17.29
CA GLY A 175 22.19 6.37 -16.51
C GLY A 175 21.34 6.21 -15.25
N GLN A 176 21.78 5.30 -14.36
CA GLN A 176 21.08 4.94 -13.12
C GLN A 176 21.10 6.09 -12.11
N ALA A 177 19.95 6.35 -11.48
CA ALA A 177 19.86 7.31 -10.38
C ALA A 177 19.92 6.64 -9.01
N TYR A 178 20.31 7.42 -8.00
CA TYR A 178 20.43 7.01 -6.59
C TYR A 178 19.56 7.91 -5.72
N ARG A 179 18.24 7.67 -5.72
CA ARG A 179 17.27 8.55 -5.04
C ARG A 179 16.37 7.88 -4.01
N CYS A 180 16.56 6.59 -3.77
CA CYS A 180 15.81 5.83 -2.77
C CYS A 180 16.47 6.01 -1.39
N ALA A 181 15.98 6.96 -0.60
CA ALA A 181 16.43 7.19 0.77
C ALA A 181 15.99 6.03 1.68
N CYS A 182 16.90 5.52 2.51
CA CYS A 182 16.62 4.30 3.28
C CYS A 182 17.23 4.30 4.68
N ALA A 183 16.64 3.49 5.56
CA ALA A 183 17.20 3.14 6.87
C ALA A 183 17.56 1.64 6.85
N ALA A 184 18.79 1.34 6.39
CA ALA A 184 19.17 0.01 5.94
C ALA A 184 18.05 -0.57 5.05
N ASP A 185 17.64 -1.82 5.26
CA ASP A 185 16.50 -2.47 4.61
C ASP A 185 15.27 -2.58 5.52
N ARG A 186 15.13 -1.65 6.49
CA ARG A 186 14.01 -1.60 7.45
C ARG A 186 13.32 -0.23 7.45
N THR A 187 13.27 0.42 6.29
CA THR A 187 12.79 1.81 6.18
C THR A 187 11.33 1.96 6.62
N GLY A 188 10.47 0.99 6.31
CA GLY A 188 9.07 0.98 6.74
C GLY A 188 8.88 0.88 8.24
N HIS A 189 9.69 0.02 8.88
CA HIS A 189 9.72 -0.10 10.34
C HIS A 189 10.11 1.22 10.99
N ALA A 190 11.22 1.82 10.54
CA ALA A 190 11.69 3.11 11.02
C ALA A 190 10.62 4.21 10.83
N LEU A 191 10.06 4.31 9.62
CA LEU A 191 9.03 5.30 9.26
C LEU A 191 7.79 5.18 10.14
N LEU A 192 7.26 3.96 10.32
CA LEU A 192 6.02 3.76 11.05
C LEU A 192 6.19 4.05 12.55
N HIS A 193 7.31 3.63 13.15
CA HIS A 193 7.61 3.92 14.54
C HIS A 193 7.86 5.42 14.77
N THR A 194 8.54 6.11 13.85
CA THR A 194 8.73 7.57 13.92
C THR A 194 7.38 8.30 13.84
N LEU A 195 6.53 7.96 12.87
CA LEU A 195 5.21 8.58 12.73
C LEU A 195 4.32 8.30 13.94
N TYR A 196 4.31 7.07 14.46
CA TYR A 196 3.54 6.76 15.65
C TYR A 196 4.03 7.59 16.86
N GLY A 197 5.34 7.68 17.06
CA GLY A 197 5.93 8.52 18.11
C GLY A 197 5.60 10.00 17.96
N GLN A 198 5.53 10.53 16.74
CA GLN A 198 5.09 11.91 16.49
C GLN A 198 3.60 12.09 16.73
N ALA A 199 2.75 11.16 16.28
CA ALA A 199 1.32 11.22 16.51
C ALA A 199 0.95 11.28 18.00
N MET A 200 1.71 10.58 18.86
CA MET A 200 1.57 10.64 20.32
C MET A 200 1.88 12.02 20.94
N LYS A 201 2.56 12.91 20.23
CA LYS A 201 2.80 14.30 20.69
C LYS A 201 1.60 15.21 20.43
N HIS A 202 0.66 14.79 19.58
CA HIS A 202 -0.51 15.57 19.20
C HIS A 202 -1.77 15.01 19.86
N ASN A 203 -2.85 15.80 19.84
CA ASN A 203 -4.12 15.44 20.47
C ASN A 203 -5.00 14.53 19.60
N THR A 204 -4.40 13.62 18.82
CA THR A 204 -5.15 12.62 18.04
C THR A 204 -5.75 11.58 18.98
N GLN A 205 -7.07 11.35 18.88
CA GLN A 205 -7.73 10.32 19.67
C GLN A 205 -7.69 8.99 18.91
N PHE A 206 -6.99 8.00 19.47
CA PHE A 206 -6.85 6.68 18.86
C PHE A 206 -7.90 5.70 19.34
N PHE A 207 -8.61 5.09 18.40
CA PHE A 207 -9.53 3.98 18.62
C PHE A 207 -8.88 2.72 18.06
N VAL A 208 -8.09 2.07 18.93
CA VAL A 208 -7.26 0.91 18.59
C VAL A 208 -8.07 -0.38 18.73
N GLU A 209 -7.90 -1.29 17.78
CA GLU A 209 -8.70 -2.52 17.65
C GLU A 209 -10.20 -2.23 17.45
N TYR A 210 -10.47 -1.22 16.63
CA TYR A 210 -11.80 -0.91 16.11
C TYR A 210 -11.87 -1.28 14.63
N PHE A 211 -12.82 -2.16 14.30
CA PHE A 211 -13.02 -2.63 12.93
C PHE A 211 -14.08 -1.76 12.24
N ALA A 212 -13.67 -0.92 11.28
CA ALA A 212 -14.60 -0.12 10.48
C ALA A 212 -15.44 -1.02 9.57
N LEU A 213 -16.76 -0.89 9.64
CA LEU A 213 -17.72 -1.74 8.93
C LEU A 213 -18.19 -1.09 7.63
N ASP A 214 -18.70 0.14 7.72
CA ASP A 214 -19.30 0.85 6.60
C ASP A 214 -19.24 2.38 6.76
N LEU A 215 -19.29 3.08 5.63
CA LEU A 215 -19.45 4.53 5.57
C LEU A 215 -20.89 4.92 5.94
N ILE A 216 -21.03 6.03 6.66
CA ILE A 216 -22.33 6.66 6.90
C ILE A 216 -22.57 7.65 5.76
N MET A 217 -23.41 7.28 4.80
CA MET A 217 -23.73 8.11 3.64
C MET A 217 -25.04 8.86 3.85
N ASN A 218 -25.07 10.15 3.51
CA ASN A 218 -26.29 10.94 3.47
C ASN A 218 -27.01 10.77 2.12
N SER A 219 -28.28 11.16 2.07
CA SER A 219 -29.14 11.11 0.88
C SER A 219 -28.65 11.94 -0.31
N ASP A 220 -27.87 13.00 -0.07
CA ASP A 220 -27.19 13.79 -1.11
C ASP A 220 -25.88 13.12 -1.63
N GLY A 221 -25.53 11.98 -1.03
CA GLY A 221 -24.34 11.20 -1.31
C GLY A 221 -23.10 11.64 -0.53
N THR A 222 -23.17 12.63 0.36
CA THR A 222 -22.02 13.06 1.18
C THR A 222 -21.67 12.03 2.26
N CYS A 223 -20.39 11.84 2.55
CA CYS A 223 -19.94 11.00 3.65
C CYS A 223 -20.04 11.77 4.98
N GLN A 224 -20.69 11.19 5.98
CA GLN A 224 -20.92 11.78 7.30
C GLN A 224 -20.10 11.10 8.41
N GLY A 225 -19.24 10.15 8.05
CA GLY A 225 -18.47 9.36 9.01
C GLY A 225 -18.48 7.86 8.73
N VAL A 226 -18.22 7.07 9.77
CA VAL A 226 -18.16 5.60 9.70
C VAL A 226 -18.82 4.92 10.90
N VAL A 227 -19.29 3.69 10.68
CA VAL A 227 -19.66 2.77 11.75
C VAL A 227 -18.50 1.79 11.98
N ALA A 228 -18.13 1.54 13.22
CA ALA A 228 -17.11 0.57 13.59
C ALA A 228 -17.56 -0.35 14.73
N LEU A 229 -16.99 -1.54 14.78
CA LEU A 229 -17.12 -2.49 15.87
C LEU A 229 -15.91 -2.34 16.80
N ASN A 230 -16.14 -2.09 18.09
CA ASN A 230 -15.11 -2.24 19.10
C ASN A 230 -14.84 -3.74 19.29
N MET A 231 -13.63 -4.20 18.98
CA MET A 231 -13.30 -5.63 19.04
C MET A 231 -13.13 -6.14 20.47
N ASP A 232 -12.92 -5.26 21.45
CA ASP A 232 -12.72 -5.63 22.85
C ASP A 232 -14.04 -6.01 23.54
N ASP A 233 -15.08 -5.18 23.37
CA ASP A 233 -16.36 -5.34 24.08
C ASP A 233 -17.57 -5.66 23.17
N GLY A 234 -17.39 -5.66 21.86
CA GLY A 234 -18.43 -5.97 20.88
C GLY A 234 -19.47 -4.85 20.67
N THR A 235 -19.25 -3.65 21.22
CA THR A 235 -20.15 -2.51 21.02
C THR A 235 -19.98 -1.88 19.64
N LEU A 236 -21.06 -1.27 19.12
CA LEU A 236 -21.04 -0.55 17.86
C LEU A 236 -20.81 0.93 18.11
N HIS A 237 -19.95 1.54 17.31
CA HIS A 237 -19.59 2.94 17.42
C HIS A 237 -19.90 3.67 16.12
N ARG A 238 -20.59 4.81 16.22
CA ARG A 238 -20.84 5.71 15.08
C ARG A 238 -19.96 6.94 15.24
N PHE A 239 -19.01 7.11 14.34
CA PHE A 239 -18.13 8.27 14.32
C PHE A 239 -18.65 9.25 13.29
N ARG A 240 -19.24 10.36 13.73
CA ARG A 240 -19.67 11.44 12.84
C ARG A 240 -18.56 12.45 12.65
N ALA A 241 -18.28 12.83 11.41
CA ALA A 241 -17.30 13.84 11.09
C ALA A 241 -17.64 14.60 9.80
N ALA A 242 -17.12 15.83 9.69
CA ALA A 242 -17.24 16.62 8.47
C ALA A 242 -16.35 16.08 7.35
N SER A 243 -15.26 15.38 7.70
CA SER A 243 -14.37 14.73 6.73
C SER A 243 -13.98 13.34 7.21
N THR A 244 -14.01 12.37 6.29
CA THR A 244 -13.60 10.98 6.54
C THR A 244 -12.49 10.60 5.58
N ILE A 245 -11.33 10.21 6.12
CA ILE A 245 -10.15 9.80 5.35
C ILE A 245 -10.00 8.30 5.44
N LEU A 246 -10.04 7.61 4.30
CA LEU A 246 -9.77 6.18 4.22
C LEU A 246 -8.28 5.94 3.92
N ALA A 247 -7.58 5.31 4.87
CA ALA A 247 -6.17 4.97 4.80
C ALA A 247 -5.94 3.50 5.20
N THR A 248 -6.82 2.62 4.73
CA THR A 248 -6.96 1.22 5.20
C THR A 248 -5.91 0.25 4.66
N GLY A 249 -5.03 0.69 3.75
CA GLY A 249 -4.11 -0.19 3.03
C GLY A 249 -4.80 -0.99 1.92
N VAL A 250 -4.04 -1.88 1.27
CA VAL A 250 -4.48 -2.66 0.09
C VAL A 250 -4.34 -4.18 0.29
N LEU A 251 -5.16 -4.93 -0.45
CA LEU A 251 -5.32 -6.39 -0.39
C LEU A 251 -4.23 -7.19 -1.11
N HIS A 252 -3.74 -8.27 -0.51
CA HIS A 252 -2.87 -9.24 -1.19
C HIS A 252 -3.48 -10.65 -1.31
N PHE A 253 -4.73 -10.85 -0.88
CA PHE A 253 -5.27 -12.19 -0.63
C PHE A 253 -6.06 -12.83 -1.79
N LEU A 254 -6.74 -12.06 -2.66
CA LEU A 254 -7.70 -12.67 -3.61
C LEU A 254 -7.06 -13.62 -4.63
N LEU A 255 -5.84 -13.31 -5.11
CA LEU A 255 -5.12 -14.15 -6.08
C LEU A 255 -4.50 -15.41 -5.46
N LEU A 256 -4.21 -15.36 -4.16
CA LEU A 256 -3.50 -16.38 -3.41
C LEU A 256 -4.33 -17.65 -3.20
N TRP A 257 -5.66 -17.49 -3.09
CA TRP A 257 -6.58 -18.61 -2.87
C TRP A 257 -7.12 -19.23 -4.16
N VAL A 258 -7.19 -18.47 -5.26
CA VAL A 258 -7.83 -18.91 -6.53
C VAL A 258 -6.85 -19.64 -7.47
N MET A 259 -5.53 -19.39 -7.37
CA MET A 259 -4.57 -19.93 -8.35
C MET A 259 -3.59 -20.98 -7.83
N ALA A 260 -3.48 -21.16 -6.51
CA ALA A 260 -2.50 -22.09 -5.95
C ALA A 260 -3.12 -22.89 -4.81
N GLY A 261 -3.54 -24.12 -5.12
CA GLY A 261 -3.67 -25.17 -4.11
C GLY A 261 -2.36 -25.33 -3.34
N HIS A 262 -2.24 -24.61 -2.23
CA HIS A 262 -1.27 -24.83 -1.15
C HIS A 262 0.22 -24.46 -1.43
N ILE A 263 0.54 -23.39 -2.18
CA ILE A 263 1.96 -23.02 -2.48
C ILE A 263 2.42 -21.65 -1.92
N PHE A 264 1.53 -20.82 -1.39
CA PHE A 264 1.96 -19.53 -0.84
C PHE A 264 1.27 -19.27 0.49
N GLN A 265 1.83 -19.83 1.56
CA GLN A 265 1.40 -19.48 2.90
C GLN A 265 2.40 -18.44 3.40
N GLN A 266 1.99 -17.17 3.45
CA GLN A 266 2.64 -16.17 4.30
C GLN A 266 2.10 -16.42 5.72
N PRO A 267 2.78 -17.19 6.59
CA PRO A 267 2.19 -17.60 7.86
C PRO A 267 2.21 -16.46 8.88
N GLN A 268 2.81 -15.31 8.53
CA GLN A 268 3.18 -14.24 9.48
C GLN A 268 2.60 -12.87 9.14
N LEU A 269 1.90 -12.73 8.01
CA LEU A 269 1.13 -11.53 7.73
C LEU A 269 -0.32 -11.80 8.12
N ILE A 270 -0.77 -11.12 9.18
CA ILE A 270 -2.21 -10.96 9.46
C ILE A 270 -2.85 -10.51 8.14
N PRO A 271 -3.93 -11.15 7.66
CA PRO A 271 -4.64 -10.71 6.48
C PRO A 271 -4.93 -9.21 6.63
N VAL A 272 -4.56 -8.40 5.64
CA VAL A 272 -5.02 -7.02 5.53
C VAL A 272 -6.18 -7.02 4.55
N PRO A 273 -7.42 -7.32 4.99
CA PRO A 273 -8.57 -7.27 4.11
C PRO A 273 -8.80 -5.85 3.59
N GLU A 274 -9.34 -5.76 2.38
CA GLU A 274 -9.59 -4.55 1.57
C GLU A 274 -10.76 -3.72 2.09
N ASP A 275 -10.82 -3.51 3.41
CA ASP A 275 -12.02 -3.02 4.07
C ASP A 275 -12.47 -1.67 3.49
N GLY A 276 -11.52 -0.78 3.20
CA GLY A 276 -11.78 0.54 2.59
C GLY A 276 -12.47 0.45 1.23
N ASN A 277 -11.91 -0.30 0.29
CA ASN A 277 -12.49 -0.43 -1.04
C ASN A 277 -13.85 -1.13 -0.99
N ALA A 278 -14.00 -2.10 -0.09
CA ALA A 278 -15.27 -2.79 0.12
C ALA A 278 -16.33 -1.85 0.72
N MET A 279 -15.97 -0.99 1.67
CA MET A 279 -16.85 0.07 2.21
C MET A 279 -17.30 1.04 1.11
N VAL A 280 -16.38 1.48 0.26
CA VAL A 280 -16.67 2.38 -0.87
C VAL A 280 -17.58 1.70 -1.90
N SER A 281 -17.30 0.44 -2.23
CA SER A 281 -18.14 -0.35 -3.15
C SER A 281 -19.56 -0.54 -2.61
N ARG A 282 -19.72 -0.85 -1.31
CA ARG A 282 -21.04 -0.95 -0.65
C ARG A 282 -21.76 0.39 -0.58
N ALA A 283 -21.03 1.50 -0.50
CA ALA A 283 -21.59 2.85 -0.60
C ALA A 283 -22.03 3.22 -2.04
N GLY A 284 -21.84 2.33 -3.02
CA GLY A 284 -22.22 2.57 -4.42
C GLY A 284 -21.27 3.49 -5.18
N LEU A 285 -20.05 3.67 -4.67
CA LEU A 285 -19.01 4.50 -5.28
C LEU A 285 -18.05 3.64 -6.13
N PRO A 286 -17.47 4.21 -7.20
CA PRO A 286 -16.60 3.48 -8.10
C PRO A 286 -15.25 3.17 -7.45
N LEU A 287 -14.64 2.08 -7.92
CA LEU A 287 -13.22 1.77 -7.75
C LEU A 287 -12.56 1.88 -9.13
N GLN A 288 -11.24 2.08 -9.16
CA GLN A 288 -10.48 2.29 -10.38
C GLN A 288 -9.25 1.37 -10.43
N ASP A 289 -8.92 0.87 -11.62
CA ASP A 289 -7.67 0.17 -11.95
C ASP A 289 -7.38 -1.10 -11.11
N LEU A 290 -8.42 -1.79 -10.63
CA LEU A 290 -8.28 -2.96 -9.74
C LEU A 290 -7.61 -4.17 -10.41
N GLU A 291 -7.63 -4.24 -11.74
CA GLU A 291 -6.94 -5.27 -12.53
C GLU A 291 -5.41 -5.14 -12.50
N PHE A 292 -4.91 -3.95 -12.15
CA PHE A 292 -3.47 -3.68 -12.10
C PHE A 292 -2.91 -4.12 -10.74
N VAL A 293 -2.50 -5.39 -10.69
CA VAL A 293 -1.84 -6.02 -9.54
C VAL A 293 -0.34 -6.18 -9.80
N GLN A 294 0.49 -5.64 -8.91
CA GLN A 294 1.93 -5.75 -9.00
C GLN A 294 2.42 -7.05 -8.37
N PHE A 295 3.19 -7.79 -9.16
CA PHE A 295 4.03 -8.86 -8.67
C PHE A 295 5.41 -8.29 -8.41
N HIS A 296 5.89 -8.39 -7.16
CA HIS A 296 7.27 -8.05 -6.86
C HIS A 296 8.18 -9.17 -7.37
N PRO A 297 9.29 -8.87 -8.07
CA PRO A 297 10.14 -9.89 -8.66
C PRO A 297 10.66 -10.93 -7.67
N THR A 298 11.06 -10.48 -6.47
CA THR A 298 11.84 -11.28 -5.52
C THR A 298 11.11 -11.58 -4.21
N GLY A 299 10.03 -12.36 -4.26
CA GLY A 299 9.49 -13.02 -3.07
C GLY A 299 10.23 -14.33 -2.81
N ILE A 300 10.54 -14.68 -1.55
CA ILE A 300 11.22 -15.93 -1.20
C ILE A 300 10.35 -17.13 -1.63
N TYR A 301 10.95 -18.13 -2.26
CA TYR A 301 10.23 -19.36 -2.61
C TYR A 301 9.66 -20.09 -1.38
N GLY A 302 8.45 -20.64 -1.52
CA GLY A 302 7.73 -21.31 -0.45
C GLY A 302 7.05 -20.33 0.52
N ALA A 303 7.84 -19.52 1.24
CA ALA A 303 7.31 -18.59 2.24
C ALA A 303 6.65 -17.33 1.64
N GLY A 304 7.12 -16.88 0.47
CA GLY A 304 6.69 -15.66 -0.21
C GLY A 304 7.28 -14.36 0.36
N CYS A 305 8.00 -14.40 1.48
CA CYS A 305 8.50 -13.21 2.18
C CYS A 305 9.25 -12.27 1.22
N LEU A 306 9.06 -10.95 1.34
CA LEU A 306 9.72 -9.99 0.46
C LEU A 306 11.25 -10.00 0.69
N ILE A 307 12.01 -10.16 -0.39
CA ILE A 307 13.40 -9.70 -0.47
C ILE A 307 13.40 -8.37 -1.22
N THR A 308 13.84 -7.32 -0.54
CA THR A 308 13.89 -5.96 -1.07
C THR A 308 14.53 -5.88 -2.46
N GLU A 309 13.94 -5.08 -3.35
CA GLU A 309 14.58 -4.65 -4.59
C GLU A 309 15.88 -3.89 -4.34
N GLY A 310 16.07 -3.36 -3.13
CA GLY A 310 17.35 -2.83 -2.66
C GLY A 310 18.50 -3.84 -2.82
N SER A 311 18.26 -5.15 -2.73
CA SER A 311 19.31 -6.14 -2.97
C SER A 311 19.89 -6.06 -4.38
N ARG A 312 19.05 -5.79 -5.38
CA ARG A 312 19.48 -5.52 -6.77
C ARG A 312 20.09 -4.12 -6.89
N GLY A 313 19.55 -3.15 -6.16
CA GLY A 313 20.08 -1.78 -6.08
C GLY A 313 21.50 -1.70 -5.52
N GLU A 314 21.85 -2.58 -4.58
CA GLU A 314 23.20 -2.71 -4.04
C GLU A 314 24.13 -3.54 -4.95
N GLY A 315 23.62 -4.19 -6.01
CA GLY A 315 24.43 -4.94 -6.98
C GLY A 315 24.08 -6.42 -7.14
N GLY A 316 23.05 -6.93 -6.43
CA GLY A 316 22.55 -8.28 -6.63
C GLY A 316 21.99 -8.53 -8.02
N ILE A 317 22.17 -9.76 -8.52
CA ILE A 317 21.82 -10.16 -9.89
C ILE A 317 20.92 -11.40 -9.90
N LEU A 318 19.99 -11.46 -10.84
CA LEU A 318 19.14 -12.62 -11.05
C LEU A 318 19.81 -13.59 -12.03
N ARG A 319 19.81 -14.88 -11.71
CA ARG A 319 20.34 -15.96 -12.54
C ARG A 319 19.32 -17.09 -12.72
N ASN A 320 19.34 -17.72 -13.88
CA ASN A 320 18.55 -18.92 -14.17
C ASN A 320 19.35 -20.20 -13.83
N SER A 321 18.81 -21.38 -14.15
CA SER A 321 19.43 -22.67 -13.84
C SER A 321 20.76 -22.92 -14.55
N GLU A 322 20.97 -22.26 -15.70
CA GLU A 322 22.20 -22.30 -16.48
C GLU A 322 23.26 -21.31 -15.97
N GLY A 323 22.92 -20.53 -14.94
CA GLY A 323 23.77 -19.47 -14.41
C GLY A 323 23.77 -18.20 -15.27
N GLU A 324 22.94 -18.09 -16.32
CA GLU A 324 22.82 -16.89 -17.16
C GLU A 324 22.25 -15.72 -16.34
N ARG A 325 22.88 -14.54 -16.44
CA ARG A 325 22.28 -13.28 -15.99
C ARG A 325 21.24 -12.80 -17.02
N PHE A 326 20.12 -13.51 -17.10
CA PHE A 326 19.12 -13.38 -18.16
C PHE A 326 18.55 -11.96 -18.34
N MET A 327 18.56 -11.11 -17.30
CA MET A 327 18.07 -9.73 -17.42
C MET A 327 18.89 -8.86 -18.40
N GLU A 328 20.14 -9.23 -18.71
CA GLU A 328 20.92 -8.58 -19.77
C GLU A 328 20.32 -8.78 -21.16
N ARG A 329 19.60 -9.89 -21.36
CA ARG A 329 18.88 -10.21 -22.60
C ARG A 329 17.53 -9.49 -22.68
N TYR A 330 16.75 -9.47 -21.60
CA TYR A 330 15.41 -8.87 -21.59
C TYR A 330 15.42 -7.35 -21.46
N ALA A 331 16.37 -6.77 -20.72
CA ALA A 331 16.48 -5.33 -20.50
C ALA A 331 17.94 -4.88 -20.60
N PRO A 332 18.53 -4.77 -21.80
CA PRO A 332 19.98 -4.57 -21.97
C PRO A 332 20.57 -3.37 -21.22
N THR A 333 19.80 -2.27 -21.14
CA THR A 333 20.20 -1.05 -20.43
C THR A 333 20.06 -1.18 -18.92
N ALA A 334 18.84 -1.44 -18.42
CA ALA A 334 18.52 -1.40 -16.99
C ALA A 334 18.83 -2.71 -16.25
N LYS A 335 18.93 -3.83 -16.97
CA LYS A 335 19.19 -5.17 -16.45
C LYS A 335 18.23 -5.48 -15.29
N ASP A 336 18.76 -5.93 -14.15
CA ASP A 336 18.02 -6.26 -12.94
C ASP A 336 17.28 -5.07 -12.32
N LEU A 337 17.60 -3.82 -12.70
CA LEU A 337 16.92 -2.60 -12.27
C LEU A 337 15.90 -2.08 -13.28
N ALA A 338 15.43 -2.94 -14.20
CA ALA A 338 14.25 -2.65 -15.01
C ALA A 338 12.97 -2.52 -14.14
N SER A 339 11.87 -2.10 -14.75
CA SER A 339 10.57 -2.02 -14.06
C SER A 339 10.10 -3.40 -13.59
N ARG A 340 9.40 -3.44 -12.46
CA ARG A 340 9.00 -4.68 -11.78
C ARG A 340 8.18 -5.62 -12.64
N ASP A 341 7.32 -5.07 -13.49
CA ASP A 341 6.47 -5.80 -14.41
C ASP A 341 7.30 -6.50 -15.50
N VAL A 342 8.33 -5.84 -16.04
CA VAL A 342 9.29 -6.41 -17.00
C VAL A 342 10.13 -7.51 -16.35
N VAL A 343 10.70 -7.24 -15.16
CA VAL A 343 11.54 -8.23 -14.46
C VAL A 343 10.70 -9.45 -14.09
N SER A 344 9.50 -9.27 -13.55
CA SER A 344 8.62 -10.37 -13.18
C SER A 344 8.20 -11.22 -14.38
N ARG A 345 7.81 -10.60 -15.51
CA ARG A 345 7.51 -11.33 -16.74
C ARG A 345 8.73 -12.10 -17.26
N SER A 346 9.91 -11.50 -17.22
CA SER A 346 11.16 -12.14 -17.65
C SER A 346 11.47 -13.38 -16.81
N MET A 347 11.36 -13.27 -15.48
CA MET A 347 11.51 -14.40 -14.55
C MET A 347 10.50 -15.52 -14.85
N THR A 348 9.23 -15.17 -15.08
CA THR A 348 8.19 -16.15 -15.43
C THR A 348 8.47 -16.84 -16.76
N MET A 349 9.00 -16.13 -17.76
CA MET A 349 9.38 -16.71 -19.05
C MET A 349 10.54 -17.69 -18.91
N GLU A 350 11.58 -17.37 -18.12
CA GLU A 350 12.67 -18.31 -17.84
C GLU A 350 12.17 -19.62 -17.23
N ILE A 351 11.23 -19.56 -16.27
CA ILE A 351 10.62 -20.74 -15.66
C ILE A 351 9.84 -21.55 -16.69
N ARG A 352 8.95 -20.89 -17.45
CA ARG A 352 8.10 -21.55 -18.45
C ARG A 352 8.88 -22.21 -19.58
N GLU A 353 10.06 -21.69 -19.88
CA GLU A 353 10.97 -22.24 -20.88
C GLU A 353 11.92 -23.31 -20.32
N GLY A 354 11.69 -23.78 -19.08
CA GLY A 354 12.44 -24.87 -18.46
C GLY A 354 13.80 -24.47 -17.90
N ARG A 355 14.08 -23.16 -17.78
CA ARG A 355 15.32 -22.62 -17.20
C ARG A 355 15.13 -22.14 -15.75
N GLY A 356 14.01 -22.50 -15.13
CA GLY A 356 13.85 -22.40 -13.68
C GLY A 356 14.82 -23.36 -12.99
N VAL A 357 15.33 -22.99 -11.83
CA VAL A 357 16.26 -23.86 -11.12
C VAL A 357 15.51 -24.92 -10.33
N GLU A 358 16.01 -26.15 -10.42
CA GLU A 358 15.54 -27.30 -9.67
C GLU A 358 16.34 -27.49 -8.39
N ARG A 359 15.71 -27.24 -7.23
CA ARG A 359 16.28 -27.56 -5.91
C ARG A 359 15.22 -28.20 -5.04
N ASN A 360 15.58 -29.35 -4.45
CA ASN A 360 14.78 -30.00 -3.41
C ASN A 360 14.97 -29.21 -2.11
N PHE A 361 13.90 -28.60 -1.61
CA PHE A 361 13.90 -27.98 -0.29
C PHE A 361 13.38 -28.98 0.74
N GLU A 362 14.27 -29.63 1.50
CA GLU A 362 13.88 -30.54 2.59
C GLU A 362 13.24 -29.82 3.79
N LEU A 363 13.33 -28.49 3.86
CA LEU A 363 12.87 -27.67 4.98
C LEU A 363 11.34 -27.69 5.24
N LEU A 364 10.54 -28.37 4.40
CA LEU A 364 9.08 -28.39 4.50
C LEU A 364 8.42 -29.79 4.40
N ASN A 365 9.16 -30.90 4.50
CA ASN A 365 8.58 -32.26 4.32
C ASN A 365 7.75 -32.41 3.03
N CYS A 366 8.15 -31.70 1.97
CA CYS A 366 7.50 -31.75 0.66
C CYS A 366 8.54 -32.22 -0.36
N ASN A 367 8.39 -33.45 -0.87
CA ASN A 367 9.10 -33.92 -2.07
C ASN A 367 8.64 -33.10 -3.28
N ARG A 368 9.17 -31.88 -3.46
CA ARG A 368 8.89 -31.05 -4.62
C ARG A 368 10.13 -30.32 -5.12
N THR A 369 10.29 -30.34 -6.43
CA THR A 369 11.27 -29.62 -7.22
C THR A 369 10.88 -28.14 -7.27
N PHE A 370 11.82 -27.24 -6.95
CA PHE A 370 11.72 -25.82 -7.31
C PHE A 370 11.82 -25.67 -8.84
N GLU A 371 11.15 -24.69 -9.43
CA GLU A 371 11.38 -24.29 -10.83
C GLU A 371 11.33 -22.75 -10.83
N GLY A 372 12.45 -22.10 -10.49
CA GLY A 372 12.50 -20.64 -10.33
C GLY A 372 13.90 -20.06 -10.51
N PRO A 373 14.08 -18.82 -10.97
CA PRO A 373 15.39 -18.17 -10.96
C PRO A 373 15.86 -17.94 -9.52
N TYR A 374 17.17 -17.80 -9.36
CA TYR A 374 17.78 -17.42 -8.10
C TYR A 374 18.23 -15.96 -8.13
N LEU A 375 18.14 -15.28 -7.00
CA LEU A 375 18.97 -14.12 -6.78
C LEU A 375 20.36 -14.66 -6.42
N SER A 376 21.30 -14.57 -7.37
CA SER A 376 22.69 -14.99 -7.21
C SER A 376 23.21 -14.51 -5.86
N PRO A 377 24.10 -15.26 -5.19
CA PRO A 377 24.73 -14.76 -3.99
C PRO A 377 25.32 -13.38 -4.32
N LEU A 378 25.23 -12.49 -3.34
CA LEU A 378 25.73 -11.12 -3.42
C LEU A 378 27.27 -11.17 -3.40
N GLU A 379 27.90 -12.04 -4.19
CA GLU A 379 29.34 -12.38 -4.20
C GLU A 379 30.22 -11.17 -4.53
N SER A 380 29.65 -10.19 -5.23
CA SER A 380 30.31 -8.89 -5.48
C SER A 380 30.21 -7.92 -4.30
N LEU A 381 29.37 -8.21 -3.29
CA LEU A 381 29.21 -7.40 -2.09
C LEU A 381 29.98 -8.04 -0.94
N THR A 382 30.78 -7.22 -0.27
CA THR A 382 31.49 -7.69 0.92
C THR A 382 30.46 -8.03 2.02
N PRO A 383 30.75 -8.99 2.91
CA PRO A 383 29.90 -9.29 4.06
C PRO A 383 29.56 -8.06 4.91
N ASP A 384 30.47 -7.08 4.96
CA ASP A 384 30.24 -5.81 5.65
C ASP A 384 29.14 -4.96 5.00
N VAL A 385 29.11 -4.86 3.67
CA VAL A 385 28.04 -4.17 2.93
C VAL A 385 26.70 -4.86 3.18
N LEU A 386 26.65 -6.19 3.20
CA LEU A 386 25.43 -6.95 3.49
C LEU A 386 24.93 -6.69 4.91
N LYS A 387 25.83 -6.73 5.89
CA LYS A 387 25.51 -6.48 7.29
C LYS A 387 25.02 -5.05 7.53
N GLU A 388 25.60 -4.07 6.83
CA GLU A 388 25.25 -2.66 6.99
C GLU A 388 23.97 -2.29 6.22
N ARG A 389 23.85 -2.72 4.95
CA ARG A 389 22.82 -2.23 4.02
C ARG A 389 21.60 -3.14 3.90
N LEU A 390 21.79 -4.45 4.14
CA LEU A 390 20.81 -5.51 3.94
C LEU A 390 20.68 -6.50 5.14
N PRO A 391 20.67 -6.03 6.41
CA PRO A 391 20.61 -6.93 7.58
C PRO A 391 19.27 -7.68 7.71
N GLY A 392 18.15 -7.03 7.40
CA GLY A 392 16.81 -7.62 7.52
C GLY A 392 16.56 -8.76 6.55
N ILE A 393 16.97 -8.63 5.29
CA ILE A 393 16.84 -9.71 4.31
C ILE A 393 17.82 -10.84 4.57
N SER A 394 18.99 -10.56 5.15
CA SER A 394 19.96 -11.60 5.53
C SER A 394 19.36 -12.54 6.60
N GLU A 395 18.71 -11.96 7.61
CA GLU A 395 17.96 -12.70 8.63
C GLU A 395 16.75 -13.44 8.03
N THR A 396 15.99 -12.77 7.17
CA THR A 396 14.80 -13.36 6.53
C THR A 396 15.17 -14.55 5.64
N ALA A 397 16.23 -14.46 4.84
CA ALA A 397 16.70 -15.55 4.00
C ALA A 397 17.20 -16.76 4.83
N ALA A 398 17.92 -16.51 5.92
CA ALA A 398 18.38 -17.56 6.82
C ALA A 398 17.19 -18.30 7.46
N ILE A 399 16.17 -17.56 7.93
CA ILE A 399 15.00 -18.14 8.61
C ILE A 399 14.10 -18.91 7.64
N PHE A 400 13.75 -18.31 6.50
CA PHE A 400 12.68 -18.83 5.64
C PHE A 400 13.16 -19.67 4.46
N ALA A 401 14.45 -19.58 4.10
CA ALA A 401 15.04 -20.37 3.03
C ALA A 401 16.23 -21.23 3.47
N GLY A 402 16.69 -21.09 4.73
CA GLY A 402 17.91 -21.75 5.20
C GLY A 402 19.17 -21.27 4.48
N VAL A 403 19.14 -20.05 3.91
CA VAL A 403 20.20 -19.53 3.03
C VAL A 403 21.08 -18.55 3.80
N ASP A 404 22.39 -18.81 3.80
CA ASP A 404 23.41 -17.80 4.14
C ASP A 404 23.71 -16.97 2.89
N VAL A 405 23.22 -15.72 2.87
CA VAL A 405 23.33 -14.82 1.71
C VAL A 405 24.77 -14.41 1.37
N THR A 406 25.73 -14.70 2.25
CA THR A 406 27.17 -14.48 1.99
C THR A 406 27.80 -15.61 1.17
N LYS A 407 27.11 -16.75 1.04
CA LYS A 407 27.61 -17.98 0.41
C LYS A 407 26.71 -18.52 -0.68
N GLU A 408 25.39 -18.37 -0.51
CA GLU A 408 24.40 -19.04 -1.34
C GLU A 408 23.36 -18.06 -1.90
N PRO A 409 22.82 -18.35 -3.10
CA PRO A 409 21.73 -17.57 -3.69
C PRO A 409 20.42 -17.71 -2.90
N ILE A 410 19.59 -16.66 -2.95
CA ILE A 410 18.23 -16.72 -2.40
C ILE A 410 17.24 -17.26 -3.46
N PRO A 411 16.44 -18.29 -3.14
CA PRO A 411 15.34 -18.75 -4.00
C PRO A 411 14.25 -17.69 -4.09
N VAL A 412 13.97 -17.21 -5.31
CA VAL A 412 13.01 -16.13 -5.52
C VAL A 412 12.06 -16.41 -6.66
N LEU A 413 10.83 -15.90 -6.54
CA LEU A 413 9.85 -15.89 -7.62
C LEU A 413 8.93 -14.66 -7.55
N PRO A 414 8.35 -14.25 -8.69
CA PRO A 414 7.36 -13.18 -8.70
C PRO A 414 6.19 -13.50 -7.77
N THR A 415 5.93 -12.62 -6.81
CA THR A 415 4.91 -12.78 -5.77
C THR A 415 4.03 -11.53 -5.73
N VAL A 416 2.70 -11.70 -5.62
CA VAL A 416 1.74 -10.58 -5.46
C VAL A 416 2.18 -9.67 -4.30
N HIS A 417 2.22 -8.35 -4.53
CA HIS A 417 2.87 -7.43 -3.60
C HIS A 417 2.20 -6.07 -3.39
N TYR A 418 1.52 -5.53 -4.41
CA TYR A 418 0.90 -4.20 -4.31
C TYR A 418 -0.25 -4.06 -5.31
N ASN A 419 -1.33 -3.38 -4.94
CA ASN A 419 -2.39 -2.99 -5.88
C ASN A 419 -2.18 -1.56 -6.32
N MET A 420 -2.16 -1.34 -7.63
CA MET A 420 -2.15 0.01 -8.19
C MET A 420 -3.54 0.65 -8.12
N GLY A 421 -4.59 -0.16 -8.32
CA GLY A 421 -5.97 0.29 -8.21
C GLY A 421 -6.47 0.50 -6.79
N GLY A 422 -7.60 1.19 -6.69
CA GLY A 422 -8.27 1.49 -5.43
C GLY A 422 -9.38 2.52 -5.57
N ILE A 423 -9.59 3.29 -4.50
CA ILE A 423 -10.57 4.38 -4.48
C ILE A 423 -10.00 5.56 -5.29
N PRO A 424 -10.65 6.02 -6.37
CA PRO A 424 -10.14 7.11 -7.18
C PRO A 424 -10.24 8.44 -6.43
N THR A 425 -9.14 9.20 -6.42
CA THR A 425 -9.07 10.54 -5.83
C THR A 425 -8.48 11.55 -6.81
N ASN A 426 -8.76 12.83 -6.60
CA ASN A 426 -7.95 13.89 -7.22
C ASN A 426 -6.57 14.02 -6.52
N TYR A 427 -5.69 14.87 -7.04
CA TYR A 427 -4.35 15.08 -6.43
C TYR A 427 -4.37 15.75 -5.04
N HIS A 428 -5.55 16.23 -4.58
CA HIS A 428 -5.77 16.71 -3.21
C HIS A 428 -6.20 15.60 -2.24
N GLY A 429 -6.51 14.39 -2.74
CA GLY A 429 -6.99 13.26 -1.93
C GLY A 429 -8.50 13.18 -1.76
N GLU A 430 -9.28 13.96 -2.52
CA GLU A 430 -10.75 13.96 -2.45
C GLU A 430 -11.34 12.91 -3.38
N VAL A 431 -12.35 12.16 -2.93
CA VAL A 431 -13.01 11.09 -3.70
C VAL A 431 -14.07 11.68 -4.64
N GLY A 432 -14.07 11.26 -5.90
CA GLY A 432 -15.02 11.71 -6.93
C GLY A 432 -16.15 10.72 -7.22
N LYS A 433 -17.32 11.22 -7.63
CA LYS A 433 -18.49 10.39 -8.04
C LYS A 433 -18.37 9.80 -9.47
N SER A 434 -17.38 10.18 -10.26
CA SER A 434 -17.24 9.78 -11.67
C SER A 434 -15.81 9.33 -11.99
N THR A 435 -15.71 8.26 -12.77
CA THR A 435 -14.44 7.74 -13.36
C THR A 435 -13.99 8.54 -14.58
N GLN A 436 -14.75 9.53 -15.03
CA GLN A 436 -14.30 10.45 -16.08
C GLN A 436 -13.35 11.48 -15.48
N ARG A 437 -12.17 11.64 -16.13
CA ARG A 437 -11.16 12.66 -15.87
C ARG A 437 -11.73 13.85 -15.10
N ILE A 438 -11.31 13.91 -13.86
CA ILE A 438 -11.60 14.91 -12.84
C ILE A 438 -11.42 16.31 -13.44
N ASN A 439 -12.50 16.89 -13.97
CA ASN A 439 -12.55 18.27 -14.48
C ASN A 439 -13.83 19.00 -14.05
N SER A 440 -14.69 18.37 -13.23
CA SER A 440 -15.92 19.01 -12.77
C SER A 440 -16.16 18.75 -11.28
N CYS A 441 -16.22 19.83 -10.52
CA CYS A 441 -16.44 19.89 -9.08
C CYS A 441 -17.77 19.25 -8.66
N ASN A 442 -17.72 18.04 -8.15
CA ASN A 442 -18.72 17.45 -7.26
C ASN A 442 -17.97 16.48 -6.34
N TRP A 443 -17.42 17.04 -5.26
CA TRP A 443 -16.49 16.37 -4.35
C TRP A 443 -17.21 15.86 -3.10
N LEU A 444 -16.75 14.70 -2.58
CA LEU A 444 -17.20 14.05 -1.36
C LEU A 444 -16.31 14.36 -0.17
#